data_AF-A0A9P5CER5-F1
#
_entry.id   AF-A0A9P5CER5-F1
#
_cell.length_a   1.000
_cell.length_b   1.000
_cell.length_c   1.000
_cell.angle_alpha   90.00
_cell.angle_beta   90.00
_cell.angle_gamma   90.00
#
_symmetry.space_group_name_H-M   'P 1'
#
loop_
_entity.id
_entity.type
_entity.pdbx_description
1 polymer ?
#
loop_
_entity_poly.entity_id
_entity_poly.type
_entity_poly.pdbx_seq_one_letter_code
_entity_poly.pdbx_strand_id
1 'polypeptide(L)'
;MSTRRITRAVVAKAAAEASSSPATSTASSSNPLITKASSKSKSKSKSKSKSKITESSASSSTTSIKSRPKPSPTSSASSSTTQTLSFPSASHFDAWLLDSGTSTPSGIWLRFSKKSIIAKVPSISYLDAVDTSLCHGWIDGQRKRLDEHFFLQRFTPRRPRSLWSARNVERVEMLTAEGRMKPAGIAAVDAAKGDGRWDKAYAGPATMEVPEDFEEALAENEAAKVMFQGLGKSQRYSFLWRIHTAKKSETRERRIREFVNLLAEGKTL
;
A
#
# COMPACT_ATOMS: atom_id res chain seq x y z
N MET A 1 -17.72 9.02 66.79
CA MET A 1 -17.11 10.37 66.91
C MET A 1 -17.36 11.14 65.62
N SER A 2 -17.55 12.47 65.68
CA SER A 2 -17.94 13.28 64.51
C SER A 2 -17.39 14.71 64.62
N THR A 3 -16.61 15.13 63.62
CA THR A 3 -16.10 16.51 63.36
C THR A 3 -15.29 16.46 62.05
N ARG A 4 -15.32 17.43 61.12
CA ARG A 4 -16.06 18.70 60.98
C ARG A 4 -16.49 18.92 59.52
N ARG A 5 -17.60 19.65 59.32
CA ARG A 5 -17.90 20.41 58.07
C ARG A 5 -17.52 21.87 58.27
N ILE A 6 -16.96 22.53 57.25
CA ILE A 6 -17.28 23.92 56.81
C ILE A 6 -17.02 23.90 55.27
N THR A 7 -17.90 24.20 54.30
CA THR A 7 -18.60 25.46 53.91
C THR A 7 -17.66 26.67 53.70
N ARG A 8 -17.87 27.64 52.78
CA ARG A 8 -19.03 28.05 51.95
C ARG A 8 -18.55 28.78 50.66
N ALA A 9 -19.43 28.93 49.65
CA ALA A 9 -19.14 29.49 48.31
C ALA A 9 -19.59 30.96 48.07
N VAL A 10 -18.98 31.61 47.06
CA VAL A 10 -19.37 32.85 46.28
C VAL A 10 -18.62 32.78 44.91
N VAL A 11 -19.05 33.09 43.67
CA VAL A 11 -20.30 33.55 42.98
C VAL A 11 -20.30 35.00 42.41
N ALA A 12 -20.53 35.15 41.07
CA ALA A 12 -20.85 36.39 40.30
C ALA A 12 -19.70 37.45 40.16
N LYS A 13 -19.65 38.46 39.23
CA LYS A 13 -20.24 38.87 37.90
C LYS A 13 -19.48 40.21 37.52
N ALA A 14 -19.35 40.81 36.31
CA ALA A 14 -19.96 40.83 34.95
C ALA A 14 -18.87 40.58 33.84
N ALA A 15 -18.87 40.96 32.53
CA ALA A 15 -19.56 41.89 31.60
C ALA A 15 -19.21 43.41 31.71
N ALA A 16 -19.18 44.28 30.67
CA ALA A 16 -19.39 44.16 29.20
C ALA A 16 -18.76 45.39 28.43
N GLU A 17 -19.26 45.70 27.21
CA GLU A 17 -19.00 46.89 26.34
C GLU A 17 -17.68 46.91 25.53
N ALA A 18 -17.57 47.16 24.21
CA ALA A 18 -18.44 47.43 23.03
C ALA A 18 -18.35 48.83 22.36
N SER A 19 -18.69 48.88 21.06
CA SER A 19 -18.58 50.02 20.10
C SER A 19 -17.15 50.36 19.63
N SER A 20 -16.90 50.89 18.43
CA SER A 20 -17.79 51.27 17.30
C SER A 20 -17.11 51.07 15.92
N SER A 21 -17.89 51.17 14.84
CA SER A 21 -17.46 51.35 13.44
C SER A 21 -18.19 52.58 12.87
N PRO A 22 -17.79 53.22 11.74
CA PRO A 22 -18.29 52.72 10.43
C PRO A 22 -17.46 53.08 9.16
N ALA A 23 -17.88 52.52 8.00
CA ALA A 23 -17.91 53.15 6.65
C ALA A 23 -16.59 53.52 5.91
N THR A 24 -16.49 53.61 4.56
CA THR A 24 -17.24 53.05 3.39
C THR A 24 -16.41 53.26 2.09
N SER A 25 -16.73 52.53 1.01
CA SER A 25 -16.40 52.81 -0.42
C SER A 25 -14.93 52.57 -0.86
N THR A 26 -14.57 52.37 -2.15
CA THR A 26 -15.37 52.40 -3.41
C THR A 26 -14.87 51.33 -4.43
N ALA A 27 -15.52 51.24 -5.59
CA ALA A 27 -15.21 50.37 -6.75
C ALA A 27 -13.78 50.58 -7.33
N SER A 28 -13.21 49.77 -8.24
CA SER A 28 -13.81 49.34 -9.52
C SER A 28 -13.02 48.24 -10.27
N SER A 29 -13.67 47.67 -11.30
CA SER A 29 -13.19 47.12 -12.60
C SER A 29 -11.68 46.76 -12.74
N SER A 30 -11.29 45.61 -13.31
CA SER A 30 -11.76 45.17 -14.64
C SER A 30 -11.53 43.68 -14.94
N ASN A 31 -12.40 43.14 -15.79
CA ASN A 31 -12.22 41.89 -16.53
C ASN A 31 -12.32 42.20 -18.03
N PRO A 32 -11.55 41.55 -18.92
CA PRO A 32 -11.99 41.40 -20.30
C PRO A 32 -11.99 39.93 -20.77
N LEU A 33 -13.03 39.58 -21.52
CA LEU A 33 -13.09 38.34 -22.29
C LEU A 33 -12.02 38.35 -23.39
N ILE A 34 -11.47 37.18 -23.71
CA ILE A 34 -11.04 36.85 -25.07
C ILE A 34 -11.91 35.70 -25.61
N THR A 35 -12.16 35.73 -26.90
CA THR A 35 -13.32 35.10 -27.54
C THR A 35 -13.10 33.68 -28.06
N LYS A 36 -14.22 33.01 -28.38
CA LYS A 36 -14.28 31.73 -29.09
C LYS A 36 -13.38 31.69 -30.33
N ALA A 37 -12.75 30.54 -30.55
CA ALA A 37 -12.43 30.04 -31.88
C ALA A 37 -13.04 28.63 -32.03
N SER A 38 -13.62 28.33 -33.20
CA SER A 38 -14.21 27.01 -33.50
C SER A 38 -13.52 26.41 -34.71
N SER A 39 -12.98 25.19 -34.59
CA SER A 39 -12.41 24.43 -35.71
C SER A 39 -13.06 23.05 -35.79
N LYS A 40 -13.93 22.87 -36.79
CA LYS A 40 -14.77 21.68 -36.98
C LYS A 40 -14.32 20.92 -38.23
N SER A 41 -13.63 19.80 -38.08
CA SER A 41 -13.13 18.97 -39.19
C SER A 41 -13.71 17.55 -39.18
N LYS A 42 -14.36 17.14 -40.29
CA LYS A 42 -14.93 15.80 -40.50
C LYS A 42 -14.05 14.95 -41.44
N SER A 43 -13.71 13.73 -41.03
CA SER A 43 -13.36 12.59 -41.92
C SER A 43 -13.23 11.31 -41.07
N LYS A 44 -13.97 10.20 -41.17
CA LYS A 44 -14.92 9.63 -42.17
C LYS A 44 -14.34 8.71 -43.28
N SER A 45 -13.59 7.68 -42.90
CA SER A 45 -13.43 6.39 -43.61
C SER A 45 -12.67 5.42 -42.69
N LYS A 46 -13.03 4.15 -42.41
CA LYS A 46 -13.87 3.11 -43.07
C LYS A 46 -13.20 2.38 -44.25
N SER A 47 -12.38 1.37 -43.94
CA SER A 47 -12.15 0.21 -44.81
C SER A 47 -11.80 -1.05 -43.99
N LYS A 48 -12.33 -2.20 -44.42
CA LYS A 48 -11.84 -3.54 -44.07
C LYS A 48 -11.00 -4.03 -45.25
N SER A 49 -10.02 -4.88 -44.99
CA SER A 49 -9.50 -5.84 -45.99
C SER A 49 -9.09 -7.14 -45.27
N LYS A 50 -9.25 -8.29 -45.94
CA LYS A 50 -9.21 -9.62 -45.31
C LYS A 50 -8.89 -10.72 -46.35
N SER A 51 -7.69 -11.29 -46.27
CA SER A 51 -7.17 -12.37 -47.15
C SER A 51 -5.91 -12.94 -46.48
N LYS A 52 -5.74 -14.20 -46.04
CA LYS A 52 -6.40 -15.52 -46.26
C LYS A 52 -5.88 -16.31 -47.48
N ILE A 53 -5.18 -17.44 -47.20
CA ILE A 53 -4.72 -18.51 -48.14
C ILE A 53 -3.55 -18.01 -49.05
N THR A 54 -2.48 -18.77 -49.36
CA THR A 54 -2.34 -20.21 -49.71
C THR A 54 -1.39 -21.05 -48.85
N GLU A 55 -1.62 -22.38 -48.89
CA GLU A 55 -0.68 -23.43 -48.48
C GLU A 55 0.35 -23.73 -49.58
N SER A 56 1.46 -24.39 -49.22
CA SER A 56 2.12 -25.38 -50.09
C SER A 56 2.95 -26.35 -49.25
N SER A 57 3.11 -27.59 -49.72
CA SER A 57 3.70 -28.71 -48.99
C SER A 57 4.79 -29.40 -49.81
N ALA A 58 5.89 -29.80 -49.16
CA ALA A 58 6.89 -30.71 -49.71
C ALA A 58 7.67 -31.44 -48.60
N SER A 59 8.14 -32.65 -48.90
CA SER A 59 8.54 -33.66 -47.92
C SER A 59 10.02 -33.63 -47.50
N SER A 60 10.24 -34.10 -46.26
CA SER A 60 11.33 -35.01 -45.82
C SER A 60 12.80 -34.73 -46.16
N SER A 61 13.61 -34.58 -45.11
CA SER A 61 14.97 -35.13 -45.03
C SER A 61 15.36 -35.41 -43.58
N THR A 62 15.68 -36.66 -43.26
CA THR A 62 16.07 -37.10 -41.90
C THR A 62 17.58 -37.00 -41.74
N THR A 63 18.08 -36.34 -40.70
CA THR A 63 19.50 -36.43 -40.30
C THR A 63 19.65 -36.30 -38.79
N SER A 64 20.12 -37.37 -38.14
CA SER A 64 20.32 -37.41 -36.69
C SER A 64 21.56 -36.62 -36.26
N ILE A 65 21.36 -35.43 -35.69
CA ILE A 65 22.44 -34.70 -35.00
C ILE A 65 22.54 -35.17 -33.55
N LYS A 66 23.70 -35.72 -33.21
CA LYS A 66 24.00 -36.33 -31.91
C LYS A 66 23.95 -35.29 -30.79
N SER A 67 23.33 -35.64 -29.66
CA SER A 67 23.15 -34.74 -28.52
C SER A 67 24.49 -34.33 -27.88
N ARG A 68 24.81 -33.03 -27.94
CA ARG A 68 25.95 -32.45 -27.20
C ARG A 68 25.57 -32.30 -25.73
N PRO A 69 26.40 -32.75 -24.76
CA PRO A 69 26.09 -32.61 -23.34
C PRO A 69 26.00 -31.13 -22.97
N LYS A 70 24.95 -30.77 -22.23
CA LYS A 70 24.72 -29.43 -21.72
C LYS A 70 25.73 -29.16 -20.59
N PRO A 71 26.52 -28.07 -20.63
CA PRO A 71 27.44 -27.77 -19.53
C PRO A 71 26.63 -27.58 -18.23
N SER A 72 27.06 -28.26 -17.18
CA SER A 72 26.44 -28.17 -15.87
C SER A 72 26.56 -26.76 -15.31
N PRO A 73 25.49 -26.15 -14.79
CA PRO A 73 25.58 -24.89 -14.05
C PRO A 73 26.21 -25.17 -12.67
N THR A 74 27.53 -25.36 -12.65
CA THR A 74 28.33 -25.45 -11.42
C THR A 74 28.46 -24.05 -10.81
N SER A 75 27.35 -23.57 -10.25
CA SER A 75 27.28 -22.37 -9.43
C SER A 75 26.46 -22.72 -8.21
N SER A 76 27.08 -22.64 -7.03
CA SER A 76 26.44 -22.90 -5.76
C SER A 76 25.27 -21.93 -5.55
N ALA A 77 24.04 -22.45 -5.63
CA ALA A 77 22.86 -21.75 -5.16
C ALA A 77 22.94 -21.66 -3.63
N SER A 78 23.68 -20.67 -3.11
CA SER A 78 23.69 -20.35 -1.69
C SER A 78 22.26 -20.02 -1.27
N SER A 79 21.65 -20.89 -0.47
CA SER A 79 20.33 -20.70 0.08
C SER A 79 20.39 -19.52 1.05
N SER A 80 20.11 -18.31 0.52
CA SER A 80 20.22 -17.03 1.21
C SER A 80 19.19 -16.93 2.35
N THR A 81 19.50 -17.64 3.43
CA THR A 81 18.62 -17.92 4.56
C THR A 81 18.43 -16.61 5.30
N THR A 82 17.22 -16.05 5.16
CA THR A 82 16.86 -14.74 5.71
C THR A 82 17.09 -14.75 7.23
N GLN A 83 18.11 -14.03 7.69
CA GLN A 83 18.55 -14.07 9.08
C GLN A 83 17.42 -13.62 10.02
N THR A 84 17.35 -14.26 11.20
CA THR A 84 16.45 -13.83 12.27
C THR A 84 17.23 -13.01 13.29
N LEU A 85 16.78 -11.78 13.56
CA LEU A 85 17.39 -10.83 14.49
C LEU A 85 16.36 -10.35 15.53
N SER A 86 16.80 -9.79 16.65
CA SER A 86 15.93 -9.12 17.62
C SER A 86 16.63 -7.92 18.23
N PHE A 87 15.93 -6.78 18.30
CA PHE A 87 16.44 -5.51 18.83
C PHE A 87 15.61 -5.09 20.05
N PRO A 88 16.24 -4.58 21.13
CA PRO A 88 15.52 -4.20 22.35
C PRO A 88 14.78 -2.86 22.23
N SER A 89 15.16 -2.00 21.27
CA SER A 89 14.56 -0.67 21.05
C SER A 89 14.73 -0.19 19.61
N ALA A 90 14.07 0.93 19.27
CA ALA A 90 14.18 1.60 17.97
C ALA A 90 15.62 1.97 17.59
N SER A 91 16.39 2.55 18.52
CA SER A 91 17.77 3.01 18.29
C SER A 91 18.72 1.87 17.91
N HIS A 92 18.54 0.67 18.48
CA HIS A 92 19.34 -0.50 18.12
C HIS A 92 19.04 -1.00 16.70
N PHE A 93 17.79 -0.85 16.24
CA PHE A 93 17.41 -1.21 14.87
C PHE A 93 17.81 -0.12 13.86
N ASP A 94 17.75 1.17 14.24
CA ASP A 94 18.22 2.30 13.44
C ASP A 94 19.73 2.20 13.17
N ALA A 95 20.53 1.88 14.21
CA ALA A 95 21.96 1.65 14.08
C ALA A 95 22.29 0.43 13.18
N TRP A 96 21.58 -0.69 13.34
CA TRP A 96 21.78 -1.87 12.50
C TRP A 96 21.38 -1.64 11.03
N LEU A 97 20.30 -0.89 10.77
CA LEU A 97 19.91 -0.52 9.41
C LEU A 97 20.93 0.42 8.74
N LEU A 98 21.54 1.33 9.52
CA LEU A 98 22.57 2.25 9.04
C LEU A 98 23.88 1.53 8.65
N ASP A 99 24.31 0.57 9.45
CA ASP A 99 25.55 -0.19 9.28
C ASP A 99 25.40 -1.37 8.28
N SER A 100 24.46 -2.27 8.57
CA SER A 100 24.33 -3.57 7.90
C SER A 100 23.17 -3.64 6.88
N GLY A 101 22.31 -2.62 6.83
CA GLY A 101 21.09 -2.65 6.02
C GLY A 101 21.35 -2.71 4.52
N THR A 102 22.23 -1.86 3.99
CA THR A 102 22.60 -1.85 2.56
C THR A 102 23.17 -3.19 2.08
N SER A 103 23.91 -3.88 2.95
CA SER A 103 24.49 -5.21 2.72
C SER A 103 23.49 -6.37 2.83
N THR A 104 22.23 -6.11 3.18
CA THR A 104 21.20 -7.14 3.45
C THR A 104 20.01 -7.10 2.45
N PRO A 105 20.24 -7.32 1.12
CA PRO A 105 19.20 -7.17 0.09
C PRO A 105 18.06 -8.21 0.16
N SER A 106 18.29 -9.35 0.83
CA SER A 106 17.27 -10.35 1.11
C SER A 106 16.30 -9.95 2.24
N GLY A 107 16.68 -8.94 3.04
CA GLY A 107 16.00 -8.54 4.27
C GLY A 107 16.24 -9.49 5.45
N ILE A 108 15.48 -9.28 6.53
CA ILE A 108 15.57 -10.04 7.79
C ILE A 108 14.18 -10.49 8.26
N TRP A 109 14.16 -11.46 9.17
CA TRP A 109 13.04 -11.66 10.09
C TRP A 109 13.36 -10.99 11.41
N LEU A 110 12.60 -9.97 11.79
CA LEU A 110 12.73 -9.34 13.11
C LEU A 110 11.81 -10.11 14.08
N ARG A 111 12.39 -10.66 15.14
CA ARG A 111 11.72 -11.39 16.22
C ARG A 111 11.27 -10.42 17.31
N PHE A 112 9.97 -10.43 17.58
CA PHE A 112 9.29 -9.62 18.58
C PHE A 112 8.88 -10.45 19.80
N SER A 113 9.16 -9.95 20.99
CA SER A 113 8.58 -10.45 22.24
C SER A 113 7.08 -10.15 22.29
N LYS A 114 6.26 -11.10 22.72
CA LYS A 114 4.85 -10.85 23.05
C LYS A 114 4.72 -10.14 24.40
N LYS A 115 3.58 -9.49 24.64
CA LYS A 115 3.30 -8.70 25.85
C LYS A 115 3.55 -9.46 27.17
N SER A 116 3.35 -10.78 27.19
CA SER A 116 3.56 -11.63 28.38
C SER A 116 5.02 -11.76 28.83
N ILE A 117 5.99 -11.51 27.95
CA ILE A 117 7.43 -11.66 28.25
C ILE A 117 8.25 -10.37 28.05
N ILE A 118 7.63 -9.26 27.62
CA ILE A 118 8.33 -8.02 27.25
C ILE A 118 9.19 -7.44 28.39
N ALA A 119 8.76 -7.61 29.65
CA ALA A 119 9.50 -7.20 30.83
C ALA A 119 10.72 -8.09 31.17
N LYS A 120 10.80 -9.31 30.61
CA LYS A 120 11.94 -10.24 30.77
C LYS A 120 12.86 -10.22 29.55
N VAL A 121 12.31 -9.97 28.36
CA VAL A 121 13.04 -9.90 27.09
C VAL A 121 12.58 -8.65 26.35
N PRO A 122 13.25 -7.49 26.56
CA PRO A 122 12.93 -6.24 25.89
C PRO A 122 12.96 -6.38 24.36
N SER A 123 12.06 -5.67 23.68
CA SER A 123 11.88 -5.77 22.24
C SER A 123 11.26 -4.50 21.69
N ILE A 124 11.79 -4.02 20.56
CA ILE A 124 11.23 -2.92 19.76
C ILE A 124 9.73 -3.15 19.47
N SER A 125 8.89 -2.11 19.55
CA SER A 125 7.47 -2.28 19.19
C SER A 125 7.32 -2.42 17.67
N TYR A 126 6.23 -3.04 17.22
CA TYR A 126 5.96 -3.18 15.78
C TYR A 126 5.85 -1.81 15.07
N LEU A 127 5.30 -0.79 15.74
CA LEU A 127 5.18 0.55 15.14
C LEU A 127 6.54 1.23 15.05
N ASP A 128 7.38 1.14 16.08
CA ASP A 128 8.75 1.67 16.04
C ASP A 128 9.58 0.98 14.96
N ALA A 129 9.41 -0.34 14.78
CA ALA A 129 10.09 -1.09 13.74
C ALA A 129 9.63 -0.68 12.32
N VAL A 130 8.32 -0.46 12.12
CA VAL A 130 7.79 0.09 10.86
C VAL A 130 8.35 1.48 10.61
N ASP A 131 8.25 2.40 11.57
CA ASP A 131 8.70 3.79 11.41
C ASP A 131 10.20 3.89 11.13
N THR A 132 11.01 3.14 11.89
CA THR A 132 12.47 3.06 11.67
C THR A 132 12.76 2.46 10.28
N SER A 133 12.04 1.42 9.86
CA SER A 133 12.22 0.85 8.52
C SER A 133 11.88 1.85 7.40
N LEU A 134 10.80 2.64 7.56
CA LEU A 134 10.41 3.66 6.58
C LEU A 134 11.48 4.76 6.46
N CYS A 135 12.07 5.21 7.58
CA CYS A 135 13.18 6.16 7.59
C CYS A 135 14.39 5.70 6.77
N HIS A 136 14.65 4.38 6.69
CA HIS A 136 15.75 3.79 5.92
C HIS A 136 15.34 3.32 4.51
N GLY A 137 14.10 3.56 4.06
CA GLY A 137 13.63 3.10 2.75
C GLY A 137 13.30 1.60 2.70
N TRP A 138 13.12 0.98 3.85
CA TRP A 138 12.65 -0.39 4.01
C TRP A 138 11.11 -0.45 4.13
N ILE A 139 10.58 -1.67 4.20
CA ILE A 139 9.18 -1.96 4.48
C ILE A 139 9.08 -3.31 5.22
N ASP A 140 8.04 -3.46 6.03
CA ASP A 140 7.65 -4.75 6.60
C ASP A 140 6.86 -5.61 5.59
N GLY A 141 6.37 -6.79 6.01
CA GLY A 141 5.64 -7.67 5.11
C GLY A 141 5.01 -8.88 5.80
N GLN A 142 5.57 -10.07 5.56
CA GLN A 142 5.01 -11.31 6.10
C GLN A 142 5.17 -11.40 7.61
N ARG A 143 4.09 -11.75 8.32
CA ARG A 143 4.10 -12.13 9.73
C ARG A 143 4.10 -13.64 9.88
N LYS A 144 4.80 -14.18 10.88
CA LYS A 144 4.75 -15.59 11.27
C LYS A 144 4.70 -15.74 12.79
N ARG A 145 3.99 -16.75 13.31
CA ARG A 145 4.21 -17.21 14.69
C ARG A 145 5.58 -17.89 14.75
N LEU A 146 6.35 -17.66 15.81
CA LEU A 146 7.51 -18.49 16.12
C LEU A 146 7.05 -19.58 17.10
N ASP A 147 6.65 -19.16 18.30
CA ASP A 147 6.34 -20.03 19.43
C ASP A 147 5.25 -19.39 20.33
N GLU A 148 5.17 -19.77 21.61
CA GLU A 148 4.24 -19.20 22.59
C GLU A 148 4.58 -17.77 22.99
N HIS A 149 5.86 -17.38 23.01
CA HIS A 149 6.35 -16.12 23.55
C HIS A 149 6.78 -15.11 22.47
N PHE A 150 7.12 -15.56 21.26
CA PHE A 150 7.64 -14.74 20.17
C PHE A 150 6.81 -14.81 18.87
N PHE A 151 6.95 -13.79 18.03
CA PHE A 151 6.52 -13.81 16.62
C PHE A 151 7.58 -13.15 15.73
N LEU A 152 7.57 -13.45 14.44
CA LEU A 152 8.45 -12.84 13.44
C LEU A 152 7.65 -11.90 12.53
N GLN A 153 8.26 -10.77 12.15
CA GLN A 153 7.83 -9.94 11.02
C GLN A 153 9.00 -9.83 10.04
N ARG A 154 8.77 -10.08 8.76
CA ARG A 154 9.80 -9.85 7.73
C ARG A 154 9.93 -8.35 7.46
N PHE A 155 11.16 -7.87 7.39
CA PHE A 155 11.52 -6.53 6.91
C PHE A 155 12.47 -6.66 5.71
N THR A 156 12.31 -5.81 4.69
CA THR A 156 13.12 -5.81 3.47
C THR A 156 13.35 -4.39 2.95
N PRO A 157 14.47 -4.08 2.26
CA PRO A 157 14.59 -2.88 1.45
C PRO A 157 13.42 -2.76 0.46
N ARG A 158 12.88 -1.55 0.24
CA ARG A 158 11.83 -1.34 -0.77
C ARG A 158 12.39 -1.60 -2.16
N ARG A 159 11.71 -2.46 -2.93
CA ARG A 159 12.00 -2.64 -4.35
C ARG A 159 11.58 -1.37 -5.11
N PRO A 160 12.28 -0.97 -6.19
CA PRO A 160 12.01 0.29 -6.89
C PRO A 160 10.54 0.51 -7.31
N ARG A 161 9.79 -0.56 -7.62
CA ARG A 161 8.39 -0.50 -8.04
C ARG A 161 7.38 -0.98 -6.99
N SER A 162 7.79 -1.10 -5.73
CA SER A 162 6.90 -1.43 -4.60
C SER A 162 5.78 -0.39 -4.46
N LEU A 163 4.57 -0.85 -4.14
CA LEU A 163 3.42 0.03 -3.86
C LEU A 163 3.60 0.78 -2.53
N TRP A 164 2.76 1.79 -2.34
CA TRP A 164 2.57 2.47 -1.07
C TRP A 164 1.12 2.28 -0.60
N SER A 165 0.93 2.32 0.72
CA SER A 165 -0.37 2.40 1.39
C SER A 165 -0.53 3.81 1.95
N ALA A 166 -1.76 4.32 2.06
CA ALA A 166 -2.03 5.63 2.66
C ALA A 166 -1.38 5.76 4.05
N ARG A 167 -1.51 4.72 4.88
CA ARG A 167 -0.84 4.60 6.19
C ARG A 167 0.69 4.79 6.16
N ASN A 168 1.37 4.32 5.11
CA ASN A 168 2.83 4.45 5.01
C ASN A 168 3.23 5.81 4.42
N VAL A 169 2.31 6.50 3.71
CA VAL A 169 2.43 7.92 3.32
C VAL A 169 2.28 8.79 4.58
N GLU A 170 1.16 8.66 5.31
CA GLU A 170 0.88 9.34 6.59
C GLU A 170 2.07 9.23 7.57
N ARG A 171 2.63 8.02 7.73
CA ARG A 171 3.79 7.79 8.60
C ARG A 171 5.06 8.44 8.11
N VAL A 172 5.35 8.40 6.81
CA VAL A 172 6.53 9.11 6.28
C VAL A 172 6.40 10.62 6.40
N GLU A 173 5.20 11.18 6.22
CA GLU A 173 4.97 12.62 6.35
C GLU A 173 5.23 13.08 7.80
N MET A 174 4.72 12.34 8.79
CA MET A 174 5.05 12.50 10.20
C MET A 174 6.57 12.40 10.47
N LEU A 175 7.22 11.35 9.98
CA LEU A 175 8.66 11.11 10.17
C LEU A 175 9.55 12.13 9.45
N THR A 176 9.03 12.78 8.39
CA THR A 176 9.68 13.88 7.68
C THR A 176 9.59 15.17 8.50
N ALA A 177 8.42 15.48 9.06
CA ALA A 177 8.25 16.60 9.98
C ALA A 177 9.07 16.46 11.27
N GLU A 178 9.26 15.23 11.76
CA GLU A 178 10.16 14.89 12.87
C GLU A 178 11.66 14.89 12.48
N GLY A 179 12.02 15.10 11.22
CA GLY A 179 13.42 15.11 10.75
C GLY A 179 14.14 13.75 10.82
N ARG A 180 13.41 12.63 10.96
CA ARG A 180 13.95 11.29 11.21
C ARG A 180 14.34 10.51 9.94
N MET A 181 13.84 10.94 8.78
CA MET A 181 14.09 10.29 7.50
C MET A 181 15.59 10.29 7.15
N LYS A 182 16.12 9.14 6.77
CA LYS A 182 17.52 8.97 6.29
C LYS A 182 17.56 9.09 4.76
N PRO A 183 18.73 9.32 4.14
CA PRO A 183 18.84 9.50 2.67
C PRO A 183 18.22 8.36 1.85
N ALA A 184 18.33 7.11 2.29
CA ALA A 184 17.72 5.96 1.61
C ALA A 184 16.18 5.96 1.69
N GLY A 185 15.60 6.45 2.79
CA GLY A 185 14.16 6.66 2.93
C GLY A 185 13.66 7.79 2.03
N ILE A 186 14.37 8.92 2.02
CA ILE A 186 14.07 10.08 1.17
C ILE A 186 14.07 9.66 -0.31
N ALA A 187 15.14 8.99 -0.78
CA ALA A 187 15.23 8.50 -2.16
C ALA A 187 14.08 7.52 -2.53
N ALA A 188 13.62 6.69 -1.58
CA ALA A 188 12.49 5.78 -1.81
C ALA A 188 11.12 6.50 -1.88
N VAL A 189 11.00 7.68 -1.27
CA VAL A 189 9.84 8.58 -1.34
C VAL A 189 9.84 9.36 -2.64
N ASP A 190 10.96 9.98 -2.99
CA ASP A 190 11.08 10.81 -4.20
C ASP A 190 10.91 9.97 -5.46
N ALA A 191 11.47 8.75 -5.50
CA ALA A 191 11.24 7.81 -6.57
C ALA A 191 9.77 7.36 -6.70
N ALA A 192 8.96 7.47 -5.64
CA ALA A 192 7.53 7.14 -5.63
C ALA A 192 6.62 8.32 -5.96
N LYS A 193 7.05 9.55 -5.66
CA LYS A 193 6.43 10.78 -6.15
C LYS A 193 6.67 10.92 -7.66
N GLY A 194 7.92 10.73 -8.10
CA GLY A 194 8.33 10.85 -9.51
C GLY A 194 7.70 9.83 -10.48
N ASP A 195 7.15 8.71 -10.00
CA ASP A 195 6.36 7.77 -10.83
C ASP A 195 4.87 7.66 -10.43
N GLY A 196 4.39 8.58 -9.58
CA GLY A 196 2.99 8.67 -9.16
C GLY A 196 2.47 7.47 -8.37
N ARG A 197 3.35 6.69 -7.73
CA ARG A 197 2.98 5.65 -6.75
C ARG A 197 2.63 6.23 -5.38
N TRP A 198 3.09 7.44 -5.08
CA TRP A 198 2.76 8.18 -3.86
C TRP A 198 1.28 8.53 -3.83
N ASP A 199 0.79 9.21 -4.85
CA ASP A 199 -0.60 9.69 -4.95
C ASP A 199 -1.60 8.54 -5.19
N LYS A 200 -1.10 7.40 -5.66
CA LYS A 200 -1.85 6.15 -5.88
C LYS A 200 -1.65 5.15 -4.73
N ALA A 201 -1.34 5.66 -3.53
CA ALA A 201 -1.21 4.84 -2.33
C ALA A 201 -2.56 4.21 -1.95
N TYR A 202 -2.60 2.88 -1.76
CA TYR A 202 -3.87 2.18 -1.56
C TYR A 202 -4.47 2.42 -0.16
N ALA A 203 -5.80 2.50 -0.10
CA ALA A 203 -6.55 2.70 1.13
C ALA A 203 -6.38 1.55 2.15
N GLY A 204 -6.61 1.85 3.43
CA GLY A 204 -6.57 0.83 4.49
C GLY A 204 -7.88 0.03 4.59
N PRO A 205 -7.94 -1.08 5.35
CA PRO A 205 -9.16 -1.86 5.56
C PRO A 205 -10.33 -1.11 6.21
N ALA A 206 -10.10 0.11 6.71
CA ALA A 206 -11.13 0.99 7.27
C ALA A 206 -11.75 1.94 6.23
N THR A 207 -11.05 2.22 5.12
CA THR A 207 -11.38 3.24 4.10
C THR A 207 -11.35 2.71 2.67
N MET A 208 -11.18 1.41 2.47
CA MET A 208 -11.26 0.76 1.16
C MET A 208 -12.73 0.58 0.76
N GLU A 209 -13.17 1.37 -0.22
CA GLU A 209 -14.51 1.33 -0.80
C GLU A 209 -14.67 0.18 -1.81
N VAL A 210 -15.92 -0.10 -2.21
CA VAL A 210 -16.23 -1.06 -3.28
C VAL A 210 -16.14 -0.32 -4.62
N PRO A 211 -15.30 -0.75 -5.57
CA PRO A 211 -15.30 -0.15 -6.90
C PRO A 211 -16.57 -0.45 -7.68
N GLU A 212 -17.03 0.56 -8.43
CA GLU A 212 -18.22 0.53 -9.31
C GLU A 212 -18.27 -0.74 -10.19
N ASP A 213 -17.20 -1.05 -10.93
CA ASP A 213 -17.10 -2.23 -11.81
C ASP A 213 -17.13 -3.60 -11.08
N PHE A 214 -16.94 -3.62 -9.75
CA PHE A 214 -17.16 -4.80 -8.92
C PHE A 214 -18.55 -4.82 -8.29
N GLU A 215 -19.16 -3.65 -8.02
CA GLU A 215 -20.55 -3.55 -7.57
C GLU A 215 -21.52 -3.92 -8.69
N GLU A 216 -21.28 -3.47 -9.92
CA GLU A 216 -22.01 -3.89 -11.13
C GLU A 216 -21.95 -5.42 -11.32
N ALA A 217 -20.75 -6.00 -11.28
CA ALA A 217 -20.55 -7.44 -11.45
C ALA A 217 -21.13 -8.29 -10.29
N LEU A 218 -21.30 -7.71 -9.10
CA LEU A 218 -22.06 -8.34 -8.01
C LEU A 218 -23.58 -8.19 -8.22
N ALA A 219 -24.05 -7.07 -8.77
CA ALA A 219 -25.47 -6.88 -9.10
C ALA A 219 -25.98 -7.87 -10.17
N GLU A 220 -25.11 -8.34 -11.07
CA GLU A 220 -25.42 -9.44 -12.01
C GLU A 220 -25.56 -10.82 -11.34
N ASN A 221 -25.17 -10.99 -10.07
CA ASN A 221 -25.18 -12.28 -9.37
C ASN A 221 -25.58 -12.15 -7.90
N GLU A 222 -26.88 -12.29 -7.62
CA GLU A 222 -27.44 -12.10 -6.29
C GLU A 222 -26.84 -13.03 -5.22
N ALA A 223 -26.42 -14.26 -5.58
CA ALA A 223 -25.76 -15.17 -4.65
C ALA A 223 -24.37 -14.64 -4.23
N ALA A 224 -23.57 -14.16 -5.19
CA ALA A 224 -22.28 -13.54 -4.92
C ALA A 224 -22.42 -12.25 -4.11
N LYS A 225 -23.44 -11.44 -4.42
CA LYS A 225 -23.78 -10.19 -3.73
C LYS A 225 -24.18 -10.42 -2.27
N VAL A 226 -25.10 -11.36 -2.00
CA VAL A 226 -25.49 -11.74 -0.64
C VAL A 226 -24.29 -12.30 0.14
N MET A 227 -23.48 -13.16 -0.48
CA MET A 227 -22.26 -13.68 0.15
C MET A 227 -21.28 -12.55 0.51
N PHE A 228 -21.00 -11.63 -0.43
CA PHE A 228 -20.10 -10.50 -0.20
C PHE A 228 -20.63 -9.53 0.87
N GLN A 229 -21.94 -9.31 0.92
CA GLN A 229 -22.58 -8.52 1.97
C GLN A 229 -22.51 -9.22 3.35
N GLY A 230 -22.55 -10.55 3.39
CA GLY A 230 -22.29 -11.33 4.61
C GLY A 230 -20.85 -11.27 5.13
N LEU A 231 -19.86 -10.98 4.27
CA LEU A 231 -18.45 -10.92 4.67
C LEU A 231 -18.14 -9.73 5.60
N GLY A 232 -17.32 -9.98 6.62
CA GLY A 232 -16.76 -8.93 7.48
C GLY A 232 -15.69 -8.08 6.80
N LYS A 233 -15.42 -6.87 7.31
CA LYS A 233 -14.50 -5.88 6.69
C LYS A 233 -13.13 -6.46 6.30
N SER A 234 -12.54 -7.33 7.14
CA SER A 234 -11.24 -7.97 6.87
C SER A 234 -11.29 -8.94 5.67
N GLN A 235 -12.38 -9.69 5.51
CA GLN A 235 -12.59 -10.58 4.38
C GLN A 235 -12.84 -9.77 3.09
N ARG A 236 -13.74 -8.79 3.12
CA ARG A 236 -14.01 -7.90 1.97
C ARG A 236 -12.75 -7.21 1.46
N TYR A 237 -11.92 -6.67 2.37
CA TYR A 237 -10.64 -6.04 2.01
C TYR A 237 -9.72 -6.96 1.20
N SER A 238 -9.73 -8.26 1.45
CA SER A 238 -8.96 -9.26 0.68
C SER A 238 -9.34 -9.25 -0.81
N PHE A 239 -10.62 -9.09 -1.14
CA PHE A 239 -11.11 -8.95 -2.52
C PHE A 239 -10.78 -7.56 -3.07
N LEU A 240 -11.20 -6.51 -2.36
CA LEU A 240 -11.09 -5.12 -2.79
C LEU A 240 -9.64 -4.69 -3.05
N TRP A 241 -8.68 -5.06 -2.18
CA TRP A 241 -7.27 -4.79 -2.39
C TRP A 241 -6.69 -5.51 -3.61
N ARG A 242 -7.14 -6.75 -3.91
CA ARG A 242 -6.74 -7.48 -5.11
C ARG A 242 -7.34 -6.87 -6.40
N ILE A 243 -8.51 -6.24 -6.34
CA ILE A 243 -9.09 -5.49 -7.46
C ILE A 243 -8.34 -4.15 -7.65
N HIS A 244 -8.22 -3.35 -6.60
CA HIS A 244 -7.57 -2.03 -6.61
C HIS A 244 -6.08 -2.09 -7.04
N THR A 245 -5.36 -3.17 -6.73
CA THR A 245 -3.94 -3.34 -7.14
C THR A 245 -3.73 -3.97 -8.52
N ALA A 246 -4.80 -4.29 -9.27
CA ALA A 246 -4.71 -4.84 -10.62
C ALA A 246 -4.34 -3.75 -11.65
N LYS A 247 -3.06 -3.70 -12.07
CA LYS A 247 -2.54 -2.67 -12.99
C LYS A 247 -2.93 -2.80 -14.47
N LYS A 248 -3.59 -3.88 -14.86
CA LYS A 248 -4.11 -4.13 -16.23
C LYS A 248 -5.62 -4.34 -16.14
N SER A 249 -6.40 -3.75 -17.05
CA SER A 249 -7.86 -3.95 -17.12
C SER A 249 -8.22 -5.44 -17.24
N GLU A 250 -7.62 -6.16 -18.20
CA GLU A 250 -7.72 -7.62 -18.38
C GLU A 250 -7.53 -8.41 -17.07
N THR A 251 -6.57 -8.01 -16.23
CA THR A 251 -6.30 -8.67 -14.94
C THR A 251 -7.30 -8.28 -13.85
N ARG A 252 -7.90 -7.09 -13.95
CA ARG A 252 -8.96 -6.60 -13.07
C ARG A 252 -10.30 -7.27 -13.41
N GLU A 253 -10.71 -7.22 -14.68
CA GLU A 253 -11.88 -7.91 -15.24
C GLU A 253 -11.87 -9.40 -14.90
N ARG A 254 -10.73 -10.09 -15.12
CA ARG A 254 -10.58 -11.50 -14.77
C ARG A 254 -10.73 -11.74 -13.26
N ARG A 255 -10.11 -10.90 -12.42
CA ARG A 255 -10.24 -11.01 -10.94
C ARG A 255 -11.67 -10.79 -10.47
N ILE A 256 -12.37 -9.81 -11.02
CA ILE A 256 -13.77 -9.53 -10.72
C ILE A 256 -14.62 -10.77 -11.04
N ARG A 257 -14.49 -11.34 -12.24
CA ARG A 257 -15.20 -12.56 -12.65
C ARG A 257 -14.85 -13.78 -11.78
N GLU A 258 -13.57 -13.99 -11.49
CA GLU A 258 -13.10 -15.06 -10.58
C GLU A 258 -13.69 -14.90 -9.17
N PHE A 259 -13.80 -13.68 -8.67
CA PHE A 259 -14.32 -13.39 -7.33
C PHE A 259 -15.83 -13.51 -7.25
N VAL A 260 -16.57 -13.03 -8.26
CA VAL A 260 -18.04 -13.22 -8.35
C VAL A 260 -18.39 -14.70 -8.37
N ASN A 261 -17.70 -15.52 -9.18
CA ASN A 261 -17.91 -16.97 -9.20
C ASN A 261 -17.59 -17.62 -7.84
N LEU A 262 -16.43 -17.28 -7.24
CA LEU A 262 -16.00 -17.83 -5.96
C LEU A 262 -16.96 -17.45 -4.80
N LEU A 263 -17.55 -16.26 -4.85
CA LEU A 263 -18.57 -15.80 -3.90
C LEU A 263 -19.93 -16.47 -4.13
N ALA A 264 -20.34 -16.68 -5.39
CA ALA A 264 -21.54 -17.45 -5.72
C ALA A 264 -21.46 -18.93 -5.28
N GLU A 265 -20.25 -19.49 -5.26
CA GLU A 265 -19.94 -20.81 -4.68
C GLU A 265 -19.88 -20.81 -3.14
N GLY A 266 -20.14 -19.67 -2.47
CA GLY A 266 -20.12 -19.54 -1.00
C GLY A 266 -18.73 -19.58 -0.36
N LYS A 267 -17.66 -19.29 -1.13
CA LYS A 267 -16.26 -19.41 -0.69
C LYS A 267 -15.63 -18.04 -0.35
N THR A 268 -14.44 -18.07 0.23
CA THR A 268 -13.62 -16.88 0.55
C THR A 268 -12.17 -17.03 0.06
N LEU A 269 -11.50 -15.88 -0.10
CA LEU A 269 -10.04 -15.73 -0.20
C LEU A 269 -9.34 -15.85 1.17
#